data_AF-A0A6P0P796-F1
#
_entry.id   AF-A0A6P0P796-F1
#
_cell.length_a   1.000
_cell.length_b   1.000
_cell.length_c   1.000
_cell.angle_alpha   90.00
_cell.angle_beta   90.00
_cell.angle_gamma   90.00
#
_symmetry.space_group_name_H-M   'P 1'
#
loop_
_entity.id
_entity.type
_entity.pdbx_description
1 polymer ?
#
loop_
_entity_poly.entity_id
_entity_poly.type
_entity_poly.pdbx_seq_one_letter_code
_entity_poly.pdbx_strand_id
1 'polypeptide(L)' 'MSHELRTPLNGILGIAQLLQNSPNFTFQEQQEVEIIYQSGSHLLTLISDILDISKIEAGKL' A
#
# COMPACT_ATOMS: atom_id res chain seq x y z
N MET A 1 7.70 -9.68 10.95
CA MET A 1 7.03 -9.93 9.65
C MET A 1 5.93 -8.94 9.30
N SER A 2 4.70 -8.96 9.88
CA SER A 2 3.63 -8.05 9.42
C SER A 2 4.00 -6.55 9.47
N HIS A 3 4.65 -6.13 10.55
CA HIS A 3 5.11 -4.75 10.72
C HIS A 3 6.28 -4.38 9.81
N GLU A 4 7.13 -5.35 9.45
CA GLU A 4 8.25 -5.15 8.52
C GLU A 4 7.78 -4.94 7.09
N LEU A 5 6.61 -5.49 6.72
CA LEU A 5 5.98 -5.24 5.41
C LEU A 5 5.14 -3.96 5.40
N ARG A 6 4.39 -3.70 6.47
CA ARG A 6 3.53 -2.50 6.58
C ARG A 6 4.33 -1.19 6.56
N THR A 7 5.48 -1.15 7.22
CA THR A 7 6.29 0.08 7.34
C THR A 7 6.78 0.62 5.99
N PRO A 8 7.49 -0.16 5.15
CA PRO A 8 7.92 0.33 3.84
C PRO A 8 6.74 0.61 2.90
N LEU A 9 5.68 -0.20 2.95
CA LEU A 9 4.51 -0.02 2.09
C LEU A 9 3.73 1.26 2.44
N ASN A 10 3.54 1.54 3.73
CA ASN A 10 2.96 2.80 4.18
C ASN A 10 3.84 4.01 3.83
N GLY A 11 5.17 3.85 3.79
CA GLY A 11 6.08 4.87 3.28
C GLY A 11 5.83 5.19 1.80
N ILE A 12 5.70 4.16 0.95
CA ILE A 12 5.37 4.32 -0.47
C ILE A 12 4.01 5.00 -0.65
N LEU A 13 2.98 4.55 0.07
CA LEU A 13 1.64 5.13 0.00
C LEU A 13 1.61 6.59 0.46
N GLY A 14 2.32 6.90 1.54
CA GLY A 14 2.44 8.28 2.03
C GLY A 14 3.08 9.20 1.00
N ILE A 15 4.16 8.76 0.34
CA ILE A 15 4.80 9.53 -0.74
C ILE A 15 3.85 9.68 -1.93
N ALA A 16 3.22 8.59 -2.39
CA ALA A 16 2.27 8.65 -3.50
C ALA A 16 1.12 9.65 -3.21
N GLN A 17 0.61 9.68 -1.99
CA GLN A 17 -0.46 10.60 -1.59
C GLN A 17 -0.03 12.07 -1.56
N LEU A 18 1.23 12.35 -1.18
CA LEU A 18 1.80 13.70 -1.31
C LEU A 18 1.94 14.10 -2.79
N LEU A 19 2.33 13.17 -3.65
CA LEU A 19 2.52 13.41 -5.08
C LEU A 19 1.20 13.59 -5.86
N GLN A 20 0.11 12.93 -5.44
CA GLN A 20 -1.22 13.11 -6.06
C GLN A 20 -1.69 14.57 -6.06
N ASN A 21 -1.28 15.34 -5.04
CA ASN A 21 -1.65 16.74 -4.87
C ASN A 21 -0.57 17.71 -5.39
N SER A 22 0.46 17.20 -6.07
CA SER A 22 1.56 18.02 -6.57
C SER A 22 1.07 18.91 -7.73
N PRO A 23 1.22 20.25 -7.62
CA PRO A 23 0.86 21.17 -8.71
C PRO A 23 1.84 21.10 -9.89
N ASN A 24 2.98 20.43 -9.71
CA ASN A 24 4.06 20.36 -10.70
C ASN A 24 3.94 19.15 -11.63
N PHE A 25 2.93 18.29 -11.44
CA PHE A 25 2.77 17.07 -12.22
C PHE A 25 1.82 17.31 -13.38
N THR A 26 2.18 16.76 -14.53
CA THR A 26 1.29 16.64 -15.68
C THR A 26 0.12 15.72 -15.34
N PHE A 27 -0.96 15.80 -16.13
CA PHE A 27 -2.09 14.88 -15.98
C PHE A 27 -1.66 13.41 -16.07
N GLN A 28 -0.72 13.08 -16.96
CA GLN A 28 -0.22 11.71 -17.09
C GLN A 28 0.54 11.26 -15.84
N GLU A 29 1.44 12.08 -15.29
CA GLU A 29 2.16 11.76 -14.06
C GLU A 29 1.20 11.61 -12.86
N GLN A 30 0.13 12.41 -12.79
CA GLN A 30 -0.91 12.24 -11.77
C GLN A 30 -1.62 10.88 -11.88
N GLN A 31 -1.92 10.42 -13.10
CA GLN A 31 -2.48 9.08 -13.33
C GLN A 31 -1.50 7.97 -12.94
N GLU A 32 -0.20 8.14 -13.23
CA GLU A 32 0.83 7.18 -12.83
C GLU A 32 0.95 7.08 -11.30
N VAL A 33 0.91 8.22 -10.59
CA VAL A 33 0.88 8.24 -9.13
C VAL A 33 -0.38 7.57 -8.58
N GLU A 34 -1.55 7.81 -9.18
CA GLU A 34 -2.79 7.15 -8.79
C GLU A 34 -2.68 5.62 -8.92
N ILE A 35 -2.10 5.12 -10.01
CA ILE A 35 -1.85 3.69 -10.21
C ILE A 35 -0.92 3.15 -9.12
N ILE A 36 0.15 3.87 -8.78
CA ILE A 36 1.07 3.48 -7.68
C ILE A 36 0.30 3.38 -6.36
N TYR A 37 -0.51 4.38 -6.03
CA TYR A 37 -1.29 4.41 -4.80
C TYR A 37 -2.27 3.23 -4.74
N GLN A 38 -3.10 3.05 -5.77
CA GLN A 38 -4.07 1.94 -5.84
C GLN A 38 -3.40 0.57 -5.74
N SER A 39 -2.29 0.37 -6.45
CA SER A 39 -1.52 -0.88 -6.42
C SER A 39 -0.94 -1.15 -5.04
N GLY A 40 -0.38 -0.13 -4.39
CA GLY A 40 0.15 -0.24 -3.04
C GLY A 40 -0.93 -0.54 -2.00
N SER A 41 -2.09 0.11 -2.11
CA SER A 41 -3.23 -0.13 -1.21
C SER A 41 -3.78 -1.55 -1.38
N HIS A 42 -3.92 -2.01 -2.63
CA HIS A 42 -4.35 -3.38 -2.90
C HIS A 42 -3.38 -4.41 -2.34
N LEU A 43 -2.07 -4.18 -2.52
CA LEU A 43 -1.04 -5.05 -1.95
C LEU A 43 -1.10 -5.10 -0.41
N LEU A 44 -1.38 -3.97 0.25
CA LEU A 44 -1.52 -3.90 1.71
C LEU A 44 -2.70 -4.74 2.21
N THR A 45 -3.82 -4.71 1.47
CA THR A 45 -4.99 -5.56 1.74
C THR A 45 -4.62 -7.03 1.58
N LEU A 46 -4.02 -7.44 0.46
CA LEU A 46 -3.62 -8.83 0.22
C LEU A 46 -2.66 -9.36 1.31
N ILE A 47 -1.68 -8.54 1.72
CA ILE A 47 -0.77 -8.90 2.81
C ILE A 47 -1.54 -9.09 4.12
N SER A 48 -2.51 -8.22 4.41
CA SER A 48 -3.32 -8.33 5.62
C SER A 48 -4.17 -9.60 5.61
N ASP A 49 -4.81 -9.91 4.49
CA ASP A 49 -5.62 -11.12 4.32
C ASP A 49 -4.79 -12.39 4.52
N ILE A 50 -3.59 -12.46 3.91
CA ILE A 50 -2.67 -13.60 4.07
C ILE A 50 -2.24 -13.77 5.54
N LEU A 51 -1.95 -12.67 6.23
CA LEU A 51 -1.55 -12.71 7.63
C LEU A 51 -2.70 -13.15 8.55
N ASP A 52 -3.92 -12.76 8.24
CA ASP A 52 -5.09 -13.16 9.02
C ASP A 52 -5.41 -14.65 8.81
N ILE A 53 -5.31 -15.17 7.57
CA ILE A 53 -5.38 -16.61 7.29
C ILE A 53 -4.29 -17.36 8.08
N SER A 54 -3.06 -16.86 8.06
CA SER A 54 -1.92 -17.49 8.76
C SER A 54 -2.15 -17.58 10.28
N LYS A 55 -2.84 -16.61 10.89
CA LYS A 55 -3.19 -16.64 12.32
C LYS A 55 -4.27 -17.69 12.62
N ILE A 56 -5.25 -17.84 11.73
CA ILE A 56 -6.31 -18.85 11.84
C ILE A 56 -5.68 -20.25 11.77
N GLU A 57 -4.83 -20.50 10.78
CA GLU A 57 -4.15 -21.81 10.61
C GLU A 57 -3.22 -22.14 11.78
N ALA A 58 -2.63 -21.12 12.41
CA ALA A 58 -1.81 -21.30 13.62
C ALA A 58 -2.64 -21.53 14.90
N GLY A 59 -3.97 -21.53 14.84
CA GLY A 59 -4.86 -21.66 16.00
C GLY A 59 -4.75 -20.48 16.98
N LYS A 60 -4.38 -19.29 16.48
CA LYS A 60 -4.14 -18.08 17.29
C LYS A 60 -5.30 -17.08 17.24
N LEU A 61 -6.45 -17.48 16.71
CA LEU A 61 -7.67 -16.69 16.57
C LEU A 61 -8.87 -17.45 17.14
#